data_AF-A0A661U0A5-F1
#
_entry.id   AF-A0A661U0A5-F1
#
_cell.length_a   1.000
_cell.length_b   1.000
_cell.length_c   1.000
_cell.angle_alpha   90.00
_cell.angle_beta   90.00
_cell.angle_gamma   90.00
#
_symmetry.space_group_name_H-M   'P 1'
#
loop_
_entity.id
_entity.type
_entity.pdbx_description
1 polymer ?
#
loop_
_entity_poly.entity_id
_entity_poly.type
_entity_poly.pdbx_seq_one_letter_code
_entity_poly.pdbx_strand_id
1 'polypeptide(L)' 'MTDFLQSKGVRKIEINPGDEFDPALMDAVSIIDSTTEKPHTVVEVVEDGYLLGDTLIRPSKVVVSKRPSEVLSGE' A
#
# COMPACT_ATOMS: atom_id res chain seq x y z
N MET A 1 16.72 -9.02 27.48
CA MET A 1 16.92 -10.10 26.50
C MET A 1 15.83 -9.95 25.45
N THR A 2 15.96 -8.99 24.53
CA THR A 2 14.91 -8.73 23.52
C THR A 2 15.47 -8.16 22.21
N ASP A 3 16.77 -8.33 21.95
CA ASP A 3 17.49 -7.59 20.90
C ASP A 3 17.84 -8.44 19.66
N PHE A 4 17.10 -9.53 19.41
CA PHE A 4 17.45 -10.44 18.31
C PHE A 4 16.68 -10.19 17.00
N LEU A 5 15.67 -9.32 17.01
CA LEU A 5 14.83 -9.05 15.83
C LEU A 5 15.21 -7.78 15.05
N GLN A 6 16.06 -6.91 15.59
CA GLN A 6 16.60 -5.77 14.82
C GLN A 6 17.63 -6.19 13.74
N SER A 7 18.13 -7.42 13.80
CA SER A 7 19.33 -7.87 13.07
C SER A 7 19.09 -8.31 11.62
N LYS A 8 17.90 -8.16 11.05
CA LYS A 8 17.64 -8.56 9.65
C LYS A 8 17.45 -7.42 8.66
N GLY A 9 17.41 -6.15 9.08
CA GLY A 9 17.25 -5.03 8.14
C GLY A 9 15.87 -4.98 7.45
N VAL A 10 14.91 -5.79 7.91
CA VAL A 10 13.54 -5.78 7.38
C VAL A 10 12.76 -4.66 8.06
N ARG A 11 12.29 -3.68 7.29
CA ARG A 11 11.41 -2.60 7.69
C ARG A 11 10.01 -2.87 7.18
N LYS A 12 9.03 -2.79 8.07
CA LYS A 12 7.62 -2.81 7.68
C LYS A 12 7.32 -1.53 6.91
N ILE A 13 6.57 -1.64 5.80
CA ILE A 13 6.05 -0.45 5.11
C ILE A 13 4.87 0.05 5.94
N GLU A 14 5.00 1.23 6.55
CA GLU A 14 3.93 1.83 7.34
C GLU A 14 2.92 2.49 6.39
N ILE A 15 1.83 1.77 6.09
CA ILE A 15 0.71 2.26 5.29
C ILE A 15 -0.51 2.31 6.17
N ASN A 16 -1.24 3.41 6.07
CA ASN A 16 -2.48 3.61 6.81
C ASN A 16 -3.65 3.81 5.82
N PRO A 17 -4.88 3.46 6.23
CA PRO A 17 -6.06 3.89 5.49
C PRO A 17 -6.11 5.43 5.46
N GLY A 18 -6.22 6.00 4.26
CA GLY A 18 -6.13 7.44 4.01
C GLY A 18 -4.83 7.88 3.33
N ASP A 19 -3.82 7.00 3.21
CA ASP A 19 -2.56 7.30 2.52
C ASP A 19 -2.69 7.24 1.00
N GLU A 20 -1.77 7.91 0.29
CA GLU A 20 -1.74 7.90 -1.18
C GLU A 20 -1.30 6.52 -1.68
N PHE A 21 -1.95 6.02 -2.74
CA PHE A 21 -1.59 4.73 -3.30
C PHE A 21 -0.31 4.82 -4.15
N ASP A 22 0.74 4.15 -3.71
CA ASP A 22 2.01 4.03 -4.43
C ASP A 22 2.14 2.67 -5.13
N PRO A 23 1.99 2.56 -6.46
CA PRO A 23 2.15 1.29 -7.18
C PRO A 23 3.58 0.70 -7.11
N ALA A 24 4.58 1.47 -6.66
CA ALA A 24 5.94 1.00 -6.46
C ALA A 24 6.11 0.20 -5.16
N LEU A 25 5.27 0.46 -4.15
CA LEU A 25 5.37 -0.12 -2.80
C LEU A 25 4.10 -0.89 -2.39
N MET A 26 3.00 -0.65 -3.10
CA MET A 26 1.67 -1.14 -2.80
C MET A 26 1.09 -1.91 -3.99
N ASP A 27 0.32 -2.95 -3.69
CA ASP A 27 -0.39 -3.77 -4.65
C ASP A 27 -1.90 -3.61 -4.40
N ALA A 28 -2.57 -2.92 -5.32
CA ALA A 28 -4.01 -2.71 -5.24
C ALA A 28 -4.75 -3.99 -5.66
N VAL A 29 -5.07 -4.83 -4.68
CA VAL A 29 -5.78 -6.10 -4.92
C VAL A 29 -7.27 -5.90 -5.18
N SER A 30 -7.81 -4.76 -4.77
CA SER A 30 -9.20 -4.39 -5.01
C SER A 30 -9.35 -2.88 -5.10
N ILE A 31 -10.31 -2.43 -5.91
CA ILE A 31 -10.60 -1.02 -6.12
C ILE A 31 -12.09 -0.84 -5.83
N ILE A 32 -12.42 0.06 -4.90
CA ILE A 32 -13.81 0.36 -4.57
C ILE A 32 -14.16 1.81 -4.93
N ASP A 33 -15.39 2.02 -5.37
CA ASP A 33 -15.92 3.36 -5.61
C ASP A 33 -16.29 4.01 -4.26
N SER A 34 -15.35 4.75 -3.68
CA SER A 34 -15.59 5.50 -2.45
C SER A 34 -15.95 6.95 -2.79
N THR A 35 -17.16 7.38 -2.41
CA THR A 35 -17.63 8.78 -2.57
C THR A 35 -17.14 9.68 -1.42
N THR A 36 -16.74 9.07 -0.31
CA THR A 36 -16.34 9.76 0.92
C THR A 36 -14.84 10.05 0.92
N GLU A 37 -14.03 9.15 0.38
CA GLU A 37 -12.57 9.26 0.36
C GLU A 37 -12.05 9.93 -0.91
N LYS A 38 -10.79 10.36 -0.85
CA LYS A 38 -10.09 10.92 -2.01
C LYS A 38 -9.82 9.81 -3.04
N PRO A 39 -9.83 10.11 -4.35
CA PRO A 39 -9.42 9.13 -5.35
C PRO A 39 -7.94 8.77 -5.12
N HIS A 40 -7.54 7.57 -5.55
CA HIS A 40 -6.15 7.10 -5.44
C HIS A 40 -5.65 7.01 -3.98
N THR A 41 -6.57 6.77 -3.04
CA THR A 41 -6.25 6.67 -1.61
C THR A 41 -6.49 5.24 -1.12
N VAL A 42 -5.63 4.76 -0.23
CA VAL A 42 -5.78 3.47 0.44
C VAL A 42 -7.01 3.53 1.36
N VAL A 43 -8.00 2.69 1.10
CA VAL A 43 -9.19 2.54 1.96
C VAL A 43 -8.89 1.58 3.09
N GLU A 44 -8.23 0.47 2.77
CA GLU A 44 -7.94 -0.59 3.73
C GLU A 44 -6.63 -1.30 3.37
N VAL A 45 -5.87 -1.67 4.39
CA VAL A 45 -4.66 -2.50 4.24
C VAL A 45 -5.03 -3.94 4.54
N VAL A 46 -4.97 -4.79 3.52
CA VAL A 46 -5.29 -6.22 3.63
C VAL A 46 -4.07 -6.98 4.15
N GLU A 47 -2.88 -6.65 3.62
CA GLU A 47 -1.61 -7.20 4.10
C GLU A 47 -0.53 -6.12 4.12
N ASP A 48 0.23 -6.08 5.20
CA ASP A 48 1.39 -5.22 5.32
C ASP A 48 2.55 -5.71 4.44
N GLY A 49 3.21 -4.77 3.78
CA GLY A 49 4.41 -4.98 2.99
C GLY A 49 5.68 -4.83 3.81
N TYR A 50 6.78 -5.31 3.24
CA TYR A 50 8.08 -5.34 3.90
C TYR A 50 9.20 -4.99 2.92
N LEU A 51 10.12 -4.15 3.39
CA LEU A 51 11.37 -3.74 2.74
C LEU A 51 12.54 -4.40 3.48
N LEU A 52 13.58 -4.83 2.79
CA LEU A 52 14.84 -5.30 3.37
C LEU A 52 15.95 -4.34 2.93
N GLY A 53 16.38 -3.46 3.85
CA GLY A 53 17.22 -2.33 3.48
C GLY A 53 16.51 -1.44 2.47
N ASP A 54 17.04 -1.41 1.24
CA ASP A 54 16.51 -0.64 0.11
C ASP A 54 15.76 -1.53 -0.92
N THR A 55 15.64 -2.83 -0.66
CA THR A 55 14.97 -3.78 -1.56
C THR A 55 13.55 -4.06 -1.09
N LEU A 56 12.56 -3.86 -1.97
CA LEU A 56 11.18 -4.31 -1.76
C LEU A 56 11.13 -5.84 -1.79
N ILE A 57 10.88 -6.46 -0.64
CA ILE A 57 10.72 -7.92 -0.54
C ILE A 57 9.30 -8.30 -0.91
N ARG A 58 8.33 -7.49 -0.47
CA ARG A 58 6.92 -7.73 -0.70
C ARG A 58 6.14 -6.42 -0.67
N PRO A 59 5.34 -6.12 -1.70
CA PRO A 59 4.45 -4.97 -1.68
C PRO A 59 3.31 -5.18 -0.68
N SER A 60 2.81 -4.09 -0.10
CA SER A 60 1.64 -4.13 0.77
C SER A 60 0.38 -4.31 -0.05
N LYS A 61 -0.49 -5.25 0.33
CA LYS A 61 -1.77 -5.40 -0.36
C LYS A 61 -2.80 -4.47 0.24
N VAL A 62 -3.36 -3.64 -0.61
CA VAL A 62 -4.29 -2.59 -0.19
C VAL A 62 -5.52 -2.58 -1.08
N VAL A 63 -6.63 -2.11 -0.50
CA VAL A 63 -7.83 -1.74 -1.24
C VAL A 63 -7.75 -0.24 -1.48
N VAL A 64 -7.87 0.18 -2.72
CA VAL A 64 -7.83 1.60 -3.07
C VAL A 64 -9.21 2.11 -3.44
N SER A 65 -9.42 3.39 -3.17
CA SER A 65 -10.61 4.09 -3.61
C SER A 65 -10.35 4.70 -4.98
N LYS A 66 -11.30 4.52 -5.89
CA LYS A 66 -11.30 5.17 -7.19
C LYS A 66 -12.52 6.06 -7.31
N ARG A 67 -12.33 7.27 -7.82
CA ARG A 67 -13.47 8.04 -8.33
C ARG A 67 -13.78 7.55 -9.74
N PRO A 68 -15.07 7.40 -10.10
CA PRO A 68 -15.48 6.92 -11.41
C PRO A 68 -14.99 7.80 -12.58
N SER A 69 -14.40 8.97 -12.32
CA SER A 69 -13.88 9.88 -13.34
C SER A 69 -12.49 9.50 -13.89
N GLU A 70 -11.79 8.54 -13.31
CA GLU A 70 -10.41 8.19 -13.72
C GLU A 70 -10.35 6.84 -14.45
N VAL A 71 -11.27 6.63 -15.39
CA VAL A 71 -11.17 5.49 -16.32
C VAL A 71 -10.42 5.94 -17.57
N LEU A 72 -9.22 5.36 -17.73
CA LEU A 72 -8.47 5.16 -18.98
C LEU A 72 -7.64 6.35 -19.49
N SER A 73 -6.43 6.48 -18.96
CA SER A 73 -5.27 6.96 -19.74
C SER A 73 -4.14 5.97 -19.52
N GLY A 74 -4.07 5.01 -20.44
CA GLY A 74 -3.13 3.91 -20.47
C GLY A 74 -3.45 3.13 -21.73
N GLU A 75 -2.76 3.53 -22.79
CA GLU A 75 -2.82 3.13 -24.21
C GLU A 75 -3.05 1.63 -24.50
#